data_AF-A0A9D2M3Y0-F1
#
_entry.id   AF-A0A9D2M3Y0-F1
#
_cell.length_a   1.000
_cell.length_b   1.000
_cell.length_c   1.000
_cell.angle_alpha   90.00
_cell.angle_beta   90.00
_cell.angle_gamma   90.00
#
_symmetry.space_group_name_H-M   'P 1'
#
loop_
_entity.id
_entity.type
_entity.pdbx_description
1 polymer ?
#
loop_
_entity_poly.entity_id
_entity_poly.type
_entity_poly.pdbx_seq_one_letter_code
_entity_poly.pdbx_strand_id
1 'polypeptide(L)'
;MEKEKKIRIPLWIMPSTNLRVKQAVERHGFKSPSEFIETAVLNYLGQMAAEENLDYFTQTISSVMEGIQSVSESRLRRVMYKQAVELAMMENILVNLGNYSPADIHALRGKVVKDVNRLKGNYDFDAAAQYQSGSTDETDTL
;
A
#
# COMPACT_ATOMS: atom_id res chain seq x y z
N MET A 1 17.35 35.80 23.87
CA MET A 1 16.01 35.73 23.24
C MET A 1 15.00 36.18 24.28
N GLU A 2 14.34 37.30 24.03
CA GLU A 2 13.35 37.86 24.94
C GLU A 2 12.13 36.93 24.99
N LYS A 3 11.67 36.54 26.19
CA LYS A 3 10.51 35.66 26.32
C LYS A 3 9.25 36.43 25.94
N GLU A 4 8.57 35.97 24.90
CA GLU A 4 7.26 36.48 24.50
C GLU A 4 6.29 36.41 25.69
N LYS A 5 5.65 37.54 26.00
CA LYS A 5 4.73 37.66 27.14
C LYS A 5 3.30 37.50 26.65
N LYS A 6 2.51 36.66 27.32
CA LYS A 6 1.07 36.51 27.03
C LYS A 6 0.36 37.85 27.23
N ILE A 7 -0.41 38.25 26.22
CA ILE A 7 -1.27 39.44 26.25
C ILE A 7 -2.68 39.01 26.63
N ARG A 8 -3.32 39.74 27.54
CA ARG A 8 -4.73 39.51 27.88
C ARG A 8 -5.61 40.31 26.92
N ILE A 9 -6.41 39.59 26.13
CA ILE A 9 -7.37 40.19 25.20
C ILE A 9 -8.78 39.92 25.74
N PRO A 10 -9.58 40.96 26.04
CA PRO A 10 -11.00 40.76 26.37
C PRO A 10 -11.75 40.29 25.11
N LEU A 11 -12.53 39.22 25.23
CA LEU A 11 -13.29 38.63 24.14
C LEU A 11 -14.73 38.34 24.56
N TRP A 12 -15.67 38.63 23.67
CA TRP A 12 -17.06 38.22 23.81
C TRP A 12 -17.30 36.98 22.95
N ILE A 13 -17.73 35.90 23.59
CA ILE A 13 -18.14 34.66 22.91
C ILE A 13 -19.49 34.21 23.44
N MET A 14 -20.24 33.48 22.61
CA MET A 14 -21.50 32.89 23.03
C MET A 14 -21.29 31.88 24.18
N PRO A 15 -22.22 31.79 25.15
CA PRO A 15 -22.12 30.83 26.23
C PRO A 15 -22.02 29.37 25.74
N SER A 16 -22.72 29.05 24.66
CA SER A 16 -22.64 27.74 23.98
C SER A 16 -21.23 27.45 23.46
N THR A 17 -20.56 28.44 22.86
CA THR A 17 -19.16 28.30 22.40
C THR A 17 -18.21 28.11 23.57
N ASN A 18 -18.38 28.87 24.65
CA ASN A 18 -17.55 28.72 25.86
C ASN A 18 -17.71 27.33 26.49
N LEU A 19 -18.92 26.75 26.46
CA LEU A 19 -19.14 25.38 26.92
C LEU A 19 -18.36 24.37 26.06
N ARG A 20 -18.39 24.52 24.73
CA ARG A 20 -17.64 23.66 23.81
C ARG A 20 -16.13 23.78 24.02
N VAL A 21 -15.62 24.98 24.29
CA VAL A 21 -14.22 25.22 24.63
C VAL A 21 -13.84 24.42 25.89
N LYS A 22 -14.63 24.52 26.96
CA LYS A 22 -14.36 23.77 28.20
C LYS A 22 -14.37 22.26 27.97
N GLN A 23 -15.36 21.75 27.25
CA GLN A 23 -15.43 20.33 26.89
C GLN A 23 -14.23 19.88 26.06
N ALA A 24 -13.76 20.71 25.13
CA ALA A 24 -12.59 20.41 24.30
C ALA A 24 -11.30 20.39 25.14
N VAL A 25 -11.16 21.33 26.09
CA VAL A 25 -10.02 21.38 27.02
C VAL A 25 -9.93 20.08 27.81
N GLU A 26 -11.04 19.63 28.40
CA GLU A 26 -11.09 18.37 29.17
C GLU A 26 -10.85 17.15 28.29
N ARG A 27 -11.49 17.08 27.12
CA ARG A 27 -11.40 15.92 26.22
C ARG A 27 -10.01 15.73 25.61
N HIS A 28 -9.34 16.83 25.28
CA HIS A 28 -8.07 16.81 24.55
C HIS A 28 -6.85 17.16 25.41
N GLY A 29 -7.03 17.32 26.73
CA GLY A 29 -5.93 17.47 27.68
C GLY A 29 -5.22 18.82 27.63
N PHE A 30 -5.89 19.89 27.19
CA PHE A 30 -5.32 21.23 27.24
C PHE A 30 -5.22 21.71 28.71
N LYS A 31 -4.19 22.48 29.04
CA LYS A 31 -3.96 22.99 30.41
C LYS A 31 -4.88 24.15 30.75
N SER A 32 -5.39 24.86 29.75
CA SER A 32 -6.32 25.97 29.95
C SER A 32 -7.15 26.26 28.70
N PRO A 33 -8.31 26.94 28.87
CA PRO A 33 -9.05 27.50 27.74
C PRO A 33 -8.21 28.44 26.87
N SER A 34 -7.29 29.20 27.47
CA SER A 34 -6.40 30.09 26.72
C SER A 34 -5.44 29.34 25.82
N GLU A 35 -4.88 28.21 26.27
CA GLU A 35 -4.03 27.35 25.44
C GLU A 35 -4.82 26.75 24.28
N PHE A 36 -6.04 26.25 24.54
CA PHE A 36 -6.93 25.78 23.48
C PHE A 36 -7.23 26.86 22.44
N ILE A 37 -7.62 28.07 22.89
CA ILE A 37 -7.98 29.18 21.99
C ILE A 37 -6.76 29.63 21.18
N GLU A 38 -5.59 29.74 21.80
CA GLU A 38 -4.33 30.10 21.13
C GLU A 38 -3.96 29.08 20.05
N THR A 39 -3.99 27.78 20.38
CA THR A 39 -3.77 26.70 19.39
C THR A 39 -4.81 26.71 18.28
N ALA A 40 -6.10 26.92 18.59
CA ALA A 40 -7.15 26.97 17.60
C ALA A 40 -6.97 28.14 16.62
N VAL A 41 -6.59 29.32 17.12
CA VAL A 41 -6.29 30.49 16.29
C VAL A 41 -5.07 30.24 15.41
N LEU A 42 -3.98 29.71 15.96
CA LEU A 42 -2.79 29.37 15.19
C LEU A 42 -3.07 28.33 14.10
N ASN A 43 -3.87 27.30 14.41
CA ASN A 43 -4.29 26.30 13.44
C ASN A 43 -5.14 26.92 12.33
N TYR A 44 -6.05 27.83 12.65
CA TYR A 44 -6.88 28.49 11.66
C TYR A 44 -6.06 29.43 10.76
N LEU A 45 -5.12 30.19 11.34
CA LEU A 45 -4.16 31.00 10.57
C LEU A 45 -3.27 30.13 9.67
N GLY A 46 -2.81 28.99 10.19
CA GLY A 46 -2.07 28.01 9.42
C GLY A 46 -2.89 27.41 8.28
N GLN A 47 -4.18 27.14 8.51
CA GLN A 47 -5.10 26.69 7.47
C GLN A 47 -5.31 27.76 6.40
N MET A 48 -5.53 29.03 6.76
CA MET A 48 -5.69 30.12 5.79
C MET A 48 -4.41 30.30 4.95
N ALA A 49 -3.23 30.25 5.57
CA ALA A 49 -1.96 30.29 4.84
C ALA A 49 -1.74 29.06 3.95
N ALA A 50 -2.25 27.89 4.36
CA ALA A 50 -2.24 26.68 3.56
C ALA A 50 -3.25 26.74 2.41
N GLU A 51 -4.42 27.37 2.58
CA GLU A 51 -5.43 27.57 1.54
C GLU A 51 -4.89 28.43 0.37
N GLU A 52 -4.03 29.40 0.65
CA GLU A 52 -3.28 30.15 -0.38
C GLU A 52 -2.25 29.30 -1.14
N ASN A 53 -1.87 28.12 -0.61
CA ASN A 53 -0.89 27.19 -1.18
C ASN A 53 -1.45 25.77 -1.38
N LEU A 54 -2.77 25.58 -1.31
CA LEU A 54 -3.39 24.25 -1.23
C LEU A 54 -3.24 23.47 -2.54
N ASP A 55 -3.30 24.19 -3.66
CA ASP A 55 -3.04 23.64 -4.99
C ASP A 55 -1.60 23.12 -5.11
N TYR A 56 -0.62 23.83 -4.53
CA TYR A 56 0.77 23.39 -4.53
C TYR A 56 0.97 22.15 -3.64
N PHE A 57 0.36 22.12 -2.45
CA PHE A 57 0.47 20.98 -1.53
C PHE A 57 -0.17 19.71 -2.11
N THR A 58 -1.36 19.81 -2.69
CA THR A 58 -2.05 18.68 -3.31
C THR A 58 -1.34 18.17 -4.56
N GLN A 59 -0.84 19.08 -5.42
CA GLN A 59 -0.03 18.70 -6.58
C GLN A 59 1.29 18.04 -6.18
N THR A 60 1.95 18.53 -5.13
CA THR A 60 3.22 17.97 -4.64
C THR A 60 3.03 16.55 -4.11
N ILE A 61 1.98 16.31 -3.32
CA ILE A 61 1.67 14.95 -2.81
C ILE A 61 1.37 14.00 -3.98
N SER A 62 0.53 14.43 -4.93
CA SER A 62 0.21 13.63 -6.12
C SER A 62 1.46 13.30 -6.94
N SER A 63 2.32 14.30 -7.18
CA SER A 63 3.58 14.10 -7.91
C SER A 63 4.54 13.15 -7.20
N VAL A 64 4.64 13.23 -5.87
CA VAL A 64 5.43 12.29 -5.07
C VAL A 64 4.85 10.87 -5.19
N MET A 65 3.53 10.73 -5.14
CA MET A 65 2.86 9.43 -5.27
C MET A 65 3.07 8.82 -6.66
N GLU A 66 2.93 9.61 -7.73
CA GLU A 66 3.26 9.20 -9.10
C GLU A 66 4.74 8.81 -9.24
N GLY A 67 5.64 9.55 -8.59
CA GLY A 67 7.07 9.23 -8.54
C GLY A 67 7.35 7.89 -7.88
N ILE A 68 6.72 7.61 -6.73
CA ILE A 68 6.83 6.33 -6.03
C ILE A 68 6.30 5.19 -6.91
N GLN A 69 5.16 5.39 -7.57
CA GLN A 69 4.59 4.39 -8.47
C GLN A 69 5.55 4.11 -9.65
N SER A 70 6.07 5.14 -10.30
CA SER A 70 6.99 5.01 -11.43
C SER A 70 8.29 4.28 -11.05
N VAL A 71 8.85 4.59 -9.87
CA VAL A 71 10.03 3.90 -9.35
C VAL A 71 9.72 2.43 -9.03
N SER A 72 8.56 2.17 -8.42
CA SER A 72 8.09 0.82 -8.10
C SER A 72 7.93 -0.02 -9.38
N GLU A 73 7.21 0.49 -10.38
CA GLU A 73 7.04 -0.17 -11.66
C GLU A 73 8.38 -0.42 -12.36
N SER A 74 9.30 0.54 -12.32
CA SER A 74 10.64 0.38 -12.91
C SER A 74 11.45 -0.71 -12.22
N ARG A 75 11.34 -0.83 -10.89
CA ARG A 75 11.97 -1.90 -10.13
C ARG A 75 11.30 -3.25 -10.42
N LEU A 76 9.97 -3.31 -10.42
CA LEU A 76 9.21 -4.52 -10.75
C LEU A 76 9.56 -5.03 -12.15
N ARG A 77 9.58 -4.16 -13.17
CA ARG A 77 10.00 -4.52 -14.54
C ARG A 77 11.37 -5.18 -14.58
N ARG A 78 12.37 -4.63 -13.87
CA ARG A 78 13.71 -5.22 -13.82
C ARG A 78 13.74 -6.58 -13.12
N VAL A 79 13.02 -6.72 -12.00
CA VAL A 79 12.96 -7.99 -11.26
C VAL A 79 12.25 -9.06 -12.08
N MET A 80 11.09 -8.73 -12.67
CA MET A 80 10.35 -9.63 -13.56
C MET A 80 11.18 -10.04 -14.77
N TYR A 81 11.95 -9.12 -15.37
CA TYR A 81 12.85 -9.46 -16.46
C TYR A 81 13.93 -10.45 -16.05
N LYS A 82 14.62 -10.22 -14.91
CA LYS A 82 15.62 -11.16 -14.39
C LYS A 82 15.00 -12.51 -14.09
N GLN A 83 13.84 -12.54 -13.45
CA GLN A 83 13.12 -13.78 -13.17
C GLN A 83 12.71 -14.51 -14.45
N ALA A 84 12.26 -13.81 -15.49
CA ALA A 84 11.94 -14.41 -16.78
C ALA A 84 13.17 -15.04 -17.44
N VAL A 85 14.34 -14.41 -17.34
CA VAL A 85 15.60 -14.97 -17.84
C VAL A 85 15.97 -16.25 -17.10
N GLU A 86 15.93 -16.25 -15.76
CA GLU A 86 16.22 -17.45 -14.96
C GLU A 86 15.24 -18.59 -15.23
N LEU A 87 13.92 -18.28 -15.32
CA LEU A 87 12.89 -19.26 -15.65
C LEU A 87 13.12 -19.87 -17.04
N ALA A 88 13.41 -19.04 -18.05
CA ALA A 88 13.69 -19.54 -19.39
C ALA A 88 14.93 -20.45 -19.42
N MET A 89 15.99 -20.12 -18.67
CA MET A 89 17.16 -20.99 -18.55
C MET A 89 16.80 -22.33 -17.90
N MET A 90 16.05 -22.32 -16.79
CA MET A 90 15.60 -23.54 -16.11
C MET A 90 14.71 -24.40 -17.02
N GLU A 91 13.76 -23.81 -17.74
CA GLU A 91 12.90 -24.51 -18.70
C GLU A 91 13.73 -25.18 -19.80
N ASN A 92 14.70 -24.48 -20.40
CA ASN A 92 15.56 -25.06 -21.43
C ASN A 92 16.40 -26.24 -20.89
N ILE A 93 16.94 -26.13 -19.68
CA ILE A 93 17.67 -27.23 -19.03
C ILE A 93 16.75 -28.44 -18.79
N LEU A 94 15.54 -28.22 -18.27
CA LEU A 94 14.58 -29.29 -17.99
C LEU A 94 14.10 -30.00 -19.25
N VAL A 95 13.84 -29.25 -20.33
CA VAL A 95 13.46 -29.84 -21.63
C VAL A 95 14.59 -30.70 -22.18
N ASN A 96 15.84 -30.23 -22.09
CA ASN A 96 17.01 -30.97 -22.55
C ASN A 96 17.24 -32.24 -21.71
N LEU A 97 17.08 -32.19 -20.39
CA LEU A 97 17.29 -33.33 -19.50
C LEU A 97 16.19 -34.39 -19.63
N GLY A 98 14.93 -33.94 -19.76
CA GLY A 98 13.75 -34.83 -19.81
C GLY A 98 13.42 -35.35 -21.21
N ASN A 99 14.11 -34.89 -22.26
CA ASN A 99 13.83 -35.20 -23.67
C ASN A 99 12.34 -34.97 -24.05
N TYR A 100 11.73 -33.92 -23.51
CA TYR A 100 10.33 -33.61 -23.78
C TYR A 100 10.14 -33.13 -25.22
N SER A 101 9.12 -33.63 -25.92
CA SER A 101 8.75 -33.10 -27.22
C SER A 101 8.00 -31.76 -27.10
N PRO A 102 7.97 -30.92 -28.15
CA PRO A 102 7.16 -29.70 -28.14
C PRO A 102 5.67 -29.96 -27.86
N ALA A 103 5.15 -31.13 -28.25
CA ALA A 103 3.77 -31.51 -27.99
C ALA A 103 3.51 -31.79 -26.50
N ASP A 104 4.46 -32.45 -25.82
CA ASP A 104 4.37 -32.75 -24.38
C ASP A 104 4.34 -31.45 -23.55
N ILE A 105 5.20 -30.49 -23.91
CA ILE A 105 5.26 -29.18 -23.24
C ILE A 105 3.95 -28.40 -23.46
N HIS A 106 3.39 -28.45 -24.67
CA HIS A 106 2.14 -27.75 -24.97
C HIS A 106 0.96 -28.34 -24.19
N ALA A 107 0.89 -29.68 -24.10
CA ALA A 107 -0.11 -30.38 -23.29
C ALA A 107 0.04 -30.05 -21.79
N LEU A 108 1.28 -30.08 -21.27
CA LEU A 108 1.58 -29.73 -19.88
C LEU A 108 1.18 -28.30 -19.56
N ARG A 109 1.52 -27.34 -20.42
CA ARG A 109 1.12 -25.94 -20.25
C ARG A 109 -0.40 -25.79 -20.19
N GLY A 110 -1.12 -26.48 -21.08
CA GLY A 110 -2.58 -26.49 -21.09
C GLY A 110 -3.19 -27.01 -19.80
N LYS A 111 -2.60 -28.07 -19.21
CA LYS A 111 -3.00 -28.60 -17.90
C LYS A 111 -2.71 -27.61 -16.77
N VAL A 112 -1.47 -27.14 -16.65
CA VAL A 112 -1.06 -26.22 -15.56
C VAL A 112 -1.88 -24.93 -15.57
N VAL A 113 -2.19 -24.37 -16.75
CA VAL A 113 -3.05 -23.17 -16.84
C VAL A 113 -4.46 -23.44 -16.30
N LYS A 114 -5.04 -24.62 -16.60
CA LYS A 114 -6.35 -25.01 -16.05
C LYS A 114 -6.29 -25.17 -14.54
N ASP A 115 -5.25 -25.82 -14.03
CA ASP A 115 -5.07 -26.06 -12.60
C ASP A 115 -4.90 -24.73 -11.84
N VAL A 116 -4.05 -23.83 -12.32
CA VAL A 116 -3.85 -22.49 -11.73
C VAL A 116 -5.14 -21.66 -11.77
N ASN A 117 -5.89 -21.71 -12.87
CA ASN A 117 -7.18 -21.02 -12.98
C ASN A 117 -8.21 -21.57 -11.99
N ARG A 118 -8.30 -22.90 -11.84
CA ARG A 118 -9.20 -23.55 -10.88
C ARG A 118 -8.82 -23.22 -9.44
N LEU A 119 -7.52 -23.18 -9.14
CA LEU A 119 -6.96 -22.89 -7.82
C LEU A 119 -6.83 -21.39 -7.50
N LYS A 120 -7.27 -20.51 -8.42
CA LYS A 120 -7.17 -19.04 -8.28
C LYS A 120 -5.75 -18.55 -7.95
N GLY A 121 -4.73 -19.21 -8.49
CA GLY A 121 -3.32 -18.88 -8.23
C GLY A 121 -2.71 -19.53 -6.98
N ASN A 122 -3.48 -20.24 -6.15
CA ASN A 122 -2.94 -21.00 -5.01
C ASN A 122 -2.53 -22.41 -5.44
N TYR A 123 -1.36 -22.53 -6.06
CA TYR A 123 -0.82 -23.81 -6.50
C TYR A 123 -0.01 -24.46 -5.38
N ASP A 124 -0.40 -25.67 -4.95
CA ASP A 124 0.32 -26.46 -3.96
C ASP A 124 1.32 -27.40 -4.64
N PHE A 125 2.59 -27.26 -4.29
CA PHE A 125 3.67 -28.05 -4.86
C PHE A 125 3.68 -29.49 -4.34
N ASP A 126 3.30 -29.72 -3.09
CA ASP A 126 3.32 -31.05 -2.47
C ASP A 126 2.23 -31.93 -3.09
N ALA A 127 1.03 -31.36 -3.27
CA ALA A 127 -0.05 -32.02 -4.00
C ALA A 127 0.37 -32.34 -5.44
N ALA A 128 1.06 -31.42 -6.12
CA ALA A 128 1.51 -31.63 -7.49
C ALA A 128 2.56 -32.73 -7.61
N ALA A 129 3.48 -32.82 -6.65
CA ALA A 129 4.47 -33.87 -6.59
C ALA A 129 3.83 -35.26 -6.38
N GLN A 130 2.84 -35.36 -5.47
CA GLN A 130 2.10 -36.61 -5.21
C GLN A 130 1.34 -37.12 -6.43
N TYR A 131 0.71 -36.22 -7.18
CA TYR A 131 0.05 -36.56 -8.43
C TYR A 131 1.04 -37.11 -9.46
N GLN A 132 2.24 -36.53 -9.56
CA GLN A 132 3.26 -36.95 -10.51
C GLN A 132 3.97 -38.26 -10.12
N SER A 133 4.03 -38.59 -8.83
CA SER A 133 4.56 -39.88 -8.35
C SER A 133 3.60 -41.06 -8.51
N GLY A 134 2.41 -40.86 -9.09
CA GLY A 134 1.42 -41.91 -9.34
C GLY A 134 0.69 -42.39 -8.08
N SER A 135 0.75 -41.61 -7.01
CA SER A 135 0.19 -41.94 -5.70
C SER A 135 -1.09 -41.14 -5.44
N THR A 136 -2.16 -41.41 -6.20
CA THR A 136 -3.52 -40.98 -5.84
C THR A 136 -4.60 -41.94 -6.35
N ASP A 137 -5.60 -42.18 -5.50
CA ASP A 137 -6.88 -42.84 -5.81
C ASP A 137 -7.63 -42.15 -6.97
N GLU A 138 -8.43 -42.93 -7.70
CA GLU A 138 -9.01 -42.69 -9.03
C GLU A 138 -9.94 -41.47 -9.23
N THR A 139 -9.96 -40.45 -8.35
CA THR A 139 -10.85 -39.28 -8.52
C THR A 139 -10.20 -37.91 -8.58
N ASP A 140 -8.90 -37.76 -8.29
CA ASP A 140 -8.29 -36.44 -8.17
C ASP A 140 -7.23 -36.15 -9.27
N THR A 141 -7.69 -35.55 -10.38
CA THR A 141 -6.91 -34.46 -10.96
C THR A 141 -6.75 -33.37 -9.90
N LEU A 142 -5.50 -32.90 -9.67
CA LEU A 142 -5.21 -31.73 -8.82
C LEU A 142 -6.35 -30.74 -8.86
#